data_AF-A0A094ALG1-F1
#
_entry.id   AF-A0A094ALG1-F1
#
_cell.length_a   1.000
_cell.length_b   1.000
_cell.length_c   1.000
_cell.angle_alpha   90.00
_cell.angle_beta   90.00
_cell.angle_gamma   90.00
#
_symmetry.space_group_name_H-M   'P 1'
#
loop_
_entity.id
_entity.type
_entity.pdbx_description
1 polymer ?
#
loop_
_entity_poly.entity_id
_entity_poly.type
_entity_poly.pdbx_seq_one_letter_code
_entity_poly.pdbx_strand_id
1 'polypeptide(L)'
;MTIIHIVLFEFAADADPAMVNDICKRMLNLSNTCRHPENGQQYVFNGMGGKNNSPEGHDGGLTHAFISHFVSEEDRKYYLEKDPVHLAVVESVKPLAKQVRVVDFEDGVF
;
A
#
# COMPACT_ATOMS: atom_id res chain seq x y z
N MET A 1 11.95 2.81 15.13
CA MET A 1 12.30 1.52 14.51
C MET A 1 11.62 1.48 13.13
N THR A 2 11.97 0.54 12.25
CA THR A 2 11.29 0.46 10.94
C THR A 2 9.85 0.02 11.14
N ILE A 3 8.92 0.76 10.56
CA ILE A 3 7.50 0.41 10.59
C ILE A 3 7.16 -0.28 9.27
N ILE A 4 6.54 -1.46 9.37
CA ILE A 4 6.03 -2.23 8.25
C ILE A 4 4.55 -1.91 8.11
N HIS A 5 4.16 -1.43 6.94
CA HIS A 5 2.78 -1.11 6.57
C HIS A 5 2.29 -2.10 5.53
N ILE A 6 1.26 -2.86 5.87
CA ILE A 6 0.59 -3.81 4.98
C ILE A 6 -0.79 -3.26 4.64
N VAL A 7 -1.10 -3.23 3.34
CA VAL A 7 -2.47 -3.00 2.85
C VAL A 7 -2.93 -4.17 2.00
N LEU A 8 -4.13 -4.65 2.28
CA LEU A 8 -4.79 -5.74 1.59
C LEU A 8 -6.08 -5.23 0.94
N PHE A 9 -6.34 -5.64 -0.30
CA PHE A 9 -7.50 -5.22 -1.07
C PHE A 9 -8.34 -6.41 -1.55
N GLU A 10 -9.66 -6.23 -1.50
CA GLU A 10 -10.60 -6.85 -2.44
C GLU A 10 -11.10 -5.76 -3.38
N PHE A 11 -10.94 -5.96 -4.68
CA PHE A 11 -11.54 -5.09 -5.69
C PHE A 11 -12.98 -5.56 -5.99
N ALA A 12 -13.86 -4.63 -6.36
CA ALA A 12 -15.22 -4.94 -6.76
C ALA A 12 -15.23 -5.89 -7.98
N ALA A 13 -16.24 -6.75 -8.06
CA ALA A 13 -16.31 -7.78 -9.11
C ALA A 13 -16.48 -7.19 -10.52
N ASP A 14 -17.04 -5.98 -10.62
CA ASP A 14 -17.24 -5.20 -11.83
C ASP A 14 -16.17 -4.12 -12.04
N ALA A 15 -15.12 -4.09 -11.21
CA ALA A 15 -13.99 -3.19 -11.41
C ALA A 15 -13.28 -3.50 -12.74
N ASP A 16 -12.94 -2.44 -13.50
CA ASP A 16 -12.19 -2.57 -14.74
C ASP A 16 -10.81 -3.23 -14.49
N PRO A 17 -10.52 -4.40 -15.07
CA PRO A 17 -9.25 -5.09 -14.88
C PRO A 17 -8.03 -4.27 -15.28
N ALA A 18 -8.15 -3.40 -16.30
CA ALA A 18 -7.05 -2.55 -16.74
C ALA A 18 -6.74 -1.48 -15.69
N MET A 19 -7.77 -0.89 -15.08
CA MET A 19 -7.63 0.09 -14.01
C MET A 19 -7.06 -0.54 -12.73
N VAL A 20 -7.53 -1.75 -12.37
CA VAL A 20 -6.98 -2.50 -11.24
C VAL A 20 -5.49 -2.77 -11.44
N ASN A 21 -5.08 -3.23 -12.63
CA ASN A 21 -3.68 -3.50 -12.93
C ASN A 21 -2.81 -2.22 -12.89
N ASP A 22 -3.32 -1.10 -13.39
CA ASP A 22 -2.64 0.20 -13.31
C ASP A 22 -2.43 0.64 -11.85
N ILE A 23 -3.47 0.55 -11.02
CA ILE A 23 -3.41 0.85 -9.59
C ILE A 23 -2.41 -0.05 -8.88
N CYS A 24 -2.42 -1.36 -9.14
CA CYS A 24 -1.47 -2.30 -8.55
C CYS A 24 -0.02 -1.92 -8.89
N LYS A 25 0.25 -1.50 -10.13
CA LYS A 25 1.59 -1.03 -10.54
C LYS A 25 1.97 0.27 -9.83
N ARG A 26 1.04 1.22 -9.70
CA ARG A 26 1.28 2.47 -8.98
C ARG A 26 1.52 2.25 -7.49
N MET A 27 0.72 1.42 -6.83
CA MET A 27 0.89 1.00 -5.44
C MET A 27 2.29 0.39 -5.22
N LEU A 28 2.70 -0.56 -6.06
CA LEU A 28 4.03 -1.17 -5.98
C LEU A 28 5.15 -0.15 -6.17
N ASN A 29 4.93 0.87 -6.99
CA ASN A 29 5.94 1.87 -7.30
C ASN A 29 6.02 3.02 -6.29
N LEU A 30 5.15 3.06 -5.26
CA LEU A 30 5.13 4.15 -4.27
C LEU A 30 6.48 4.30 -3.55
N SER A 31 7.18 3.21 -3.26
CA SER A 31 8.53 3.28 -2.68
C SER A 31 9.53 4.03 -3.59
N ASN A 32 9.31 4.01 -4.90
CA ASN A 32 10.18 4.68 -5.87
C ASN A 32 9.72 6.09 -6.24
N THR A 33 8.49 6.49 -5.92
CA THR A 33 7.94 7.80 -6.31
C THR A 33 7.72 8.75 -5.14
N CYS A 34 7.42 8.23 -3.95
CA CYS A 34 7.28 9.05 -2.75
C CYS A 34 8.67 9.54 -2.30
N ARG A 35 8.77 10.86 -2.07
CA ARG A 35 10.00 11.55 -1.66
C ARG A 35 9.65 12.58 -0.60
N HIS A 36 10.54 12.74 0.38
CA HIS A 36 10.35 13.68 1.47
C HIS A 36 10.37 15.11 0.91
N PRO A 37 9.41 15.98 1.28
CA PRO A 37 9.19 17.25 0.59
C PRO A 37 10.32 18.25 0.81
N GLU A 38 11.03 18.16 1.94
CA GLU A 38 12.07 19.13 2.29
C GLU A 38 13.42 18.87 1.61
N ASN A 39 13.78 17.59 1.42
CA ASN A 39 15.14 17.19 1.02
C ASN A 39 15.16 16.18 -0.13
N GLY A 40 13.99 15.74 -0.62
CA GLY A 40 13.86 14.77 -1.70
C GLY A 40 14.34 13.36 -1.35
N GLN A 41 14.58 13.05 -0.07
CA GLN A 41 15.05 11.73 0.33
C GLN A 41 13.93 10.68 0.24
N GLN A 42 14.33 9.45 -0.03
CA GLN A 42 13.43 8.30 0.05
C GLN A 42 13.18 7.98 1.52
N TYR A 43 11.90 7.98 1.92
CA TYR A 43 11.48 7.71 3.30
C TYR A 43 10.56 6.48 3.40
N VAL A 44 9.99 6.06 2.27
CA VAL A 44 9.31 4.78 2.09
C VAL A 44 10.15 3.89 1.19
N PHE A 45 10.42 2.67 1.62
CA PHE A 45 11.34 1.77 0.96
C PHE A 45 10.84 0.32 1.00
N ASN A 46 11.56 -0.57 0.31
CA ASN A 46 11.25 -2.00 0.19
C ASN A 46 9.77 -2.27 -0.14
N GLY A 47 9.25 -1.55 -1.14
CA GLY A 47 7.90 -1.75 -1.65
C GLY A 47 7.76 -3.13 -2.29
N MET A 48 6.77 -3.91 -1.83
CA MET A 48 6.46 -5.23 -2.35
C MET A 48 4.96 -5.39 -2.51
N GLY A 49 4.51 -6.26 -3.39
CA GLY A 49 3.08 -6.56 -3.51
C GLY A 49 2.74 -7.47 -4.67
N GLY A 50 1.50 -7.95 -4.67
CA GLY A 50 1.02 -8.87 -5.69
C GLY A 50 -0.37 -9.42 -5.39
N LYS A 51 -0.81 -10.33 -6.26
CA LYS A 51 -2.07 -11.06 -6.13
C LYS A 51 -1.89 -12.26 -5.21
N ASN A 52 -2.86 -12.51 -4.34
CA ASN A 52 -2.93 -13.69 -3.49
C ASN A 52 -2.91 -14.98 -4.34
N ASN A 53 -2.05 -15.91 -3.97
CA ASN A 53 -1.93 -17.24 -4.55
C ASN A 53 -1.88 -18.35 -3.48
N SER A 54 -2.20 -18.02 -2.21
CA SER A 54 -2.22 -19.01 -1.13
C SER A 54 -3.35 -20.02 -1.36
N PRO A 55 -3.07 -21.33 -1.25
CA PRO A 55 -4.08 -22.38 -1.34
C PRO A 55 -4.83 -22.60 -0.02
N GLU A 56 -4.49 -21.88 1.05
CA GLU A 56 -4.98 -22.16 2.41
C GLU A 56 -6.40 -21.65 2.68
N GLY A 57 -6.95 -20.78 1.81
CA GLY A 57 -8.35 -20.35 1.87
C GLY A 57 -8.71 -19.44 3.04
N HIS A 58 -7.71 -18.81 3.67
CA HIS A 58 -7.89 -17.90 4.81
C HIS A 58 -7.85 -16.41 4.44
N ASP A 59 -7.94 -16.07 3.16
CA ASP A 59 -7.81 -14.70 2.67
C ASP A 59 -9.02 -13.80 2.97
N GLY A 60 -10.17 -14.38 3.33
CA GLY A 60 -11.38 -13.61 3.64
C GLY A 60 -11.89 -12.75 2.47
N GLY A 61 -11.64 -13.18 1.23
CA GLY A 61 -11.98 -12.45 0.01
C GLY A 61 -10.92 -11.44 -0.43
N LEU A 62 -9.83 -11.26 0.31
CA LEU A 62 -8.75 -10.36 -0.09
C LEU A 62 -7.95 -10.98 -1.23
N THR A 63 -7.71 -10.18 -2.27
CA THR A 63 -7.13 -10.64 -3.53
C THR A 63 -5.73 -10.10 -3.78
N HIS A 64 -5.36 -8.97 -3.18
CA HIS A 64 -4.07 -8.33 -3.38
C HIS A 64 -3.49 -7.86 -2.05
N ALA A 65 -2.16 -7.85 -1.95
CA ALA A 65 -1.42 -7.38 -0.81
C ALA A 65 -0.28 -6.47 -1.27
N PHE A 66 -0.02 -5.39 -0.51
CA PHE A 66 1.12 -4.51 -0.69
C PHE A 66 1.77 -4.22 0.66
N ILE A 67 3.09 -4.16 0.67
CA ILE A 67 3.92 -3.91 1.85
C ILE A 67 4.82 -2.71 1.55
N SER A 68 4.92 -1.80 2.51
CA SER A 68 5.80 -0.64 2.49
C SER A 68 6.54 -0.55 3.82
N HIS A 69 7.78 -0.04 3.81
CA HIS A 69 8.57 0.15 5.01
C HIS A 69 8.85 1.64 5.20
N PHE A 70 8.75 2.11 6.44
CA PHE A 70 9.04 3.49 6.83
C PHE A 70 10.20 3.54 7.81
N VAL A 71 11.04 4.58 7.69
CA VAL A 71 12.22 4.75 8.57
C VAL A 71 11.80 5.25 9.96
N SER A 72 10.69 5.98 10.05
CA SER A 72 10.17 6.58 11.28
C SER A 72 8.64 6.67 11.30
N GLU A 73 8.07 6.97 12.47
CA GLU A 73 6.62 7.23 12.61
C GLU A 73 6.22 8.53 11.92
N GLU A 74 7.08 9.55 11.98
CA GLU A 74 6.89 10.84 11.33
C GLU A 74 6.79 10.69 9.81
N ASP A 75 7.65 9.87 9.22
CA ASP A 75 7.64 9.54 7.79
C ASP A 75 6.35 8.82 7.38
N ARG A 76 5.90 7.84 8.18
CA ARG A 76 4.62 7.17 7.96
C ARG A 76 3.45 8.15 8.07
N LYS A 77 3.47 9.03 9.06
CA LYS A 77 2.40 10.03 9.24
C LYS A 77 2.33 10.97 8.04
N TYR A 78 3.47 11.45 7.57
CA TYR A 78 3.55 12.26 6.37
C TYR A 78 3.00 11.51 5.15
N TYR A 79 3.41 10.26 4.93
CA TYR A 79 2.90 9.41 3.86
C TYR A 79 1.37 9.36 3.84
N LEU A 80 0.77 9.02 4.98
CA LEU A 80 -0.66 8.76 5.10
C LEU A 80 -1.49 10.04 4.97
N GLU A 81 -1.01 11.16 5.50
CA GLU A 81 -1.81 12.39 5.65
C GLU A 81 -1.51 13.46 4.59
N LYS A 82 -0.28 13.48 4.03
CA LYS A 82 0.23 14.65 3.32
C LYS A 82 0.90 14.36 1.98
N ASP A 83 1.45 13.17 1.75
CA ASP A 83 2.15 12.88 0.50
C ASP A 83 1.16 12.87 -0.69
N PRO A 84 1.25 13.82 -1.63
CA PRO A 84 0.29 13.94 -2.72
C PRO A 84 0.33 12.75 -3.68
N VAL A 85 1.47 12.06 -3.80
CA VAL A 85 1.62 10.89 -4.66
C VAL A 85 0.85 9.71 -4.08
N HIS A 86 0.98 9.45 -2.78
CA HIS A 86 0.21 8.42 -2.10
C HIS A 86 -1.29 8.76 -2.12
N LEU A 87 -1.67 9.99 -1.76
CA LEU A 87 -3.07 10.41 -1.73
C LEU A 87 -3.76 10.28 -3.10
N ALA A 88 -3.05 10.57 -4.19
CA ALA A 88 -3.59 10.37 -5.54
C ALA A 88 -3.89 8.89 -5.86
N VAL A 89 -3.07 7.96 -5.35
CA VAL A 89 -3.34 6.51 -5.50
C VAL A 89 -4.54 6.11 -4.64
N VAL A 90 -4.65 6.61 -3.41
CA VAL A 90 -5.82 6.39 -2.53
C VAL A 90 -7.11 6.82 -3.22
N GLU A 91 -7.16 8.00 -3.81
CA GLU A 91 -8.35 8.48 -4.54
C GLU A 91 -8.69 7.60 -5.76
N SER A 92 -7.68 7.02 -6.41
CA SER A 92 -7.89 6.08 -7.53
C SER A 92 -8.45 4.74 -7.07
N VAL A 93 -8.06 4.28 -5.88
CA VAL A 93 -8.45 2.97 -5.32
C VAL A 93 -9.88 3.00 -4.76
N LYS A 94 -10.26 4.09 -4.08
CA LYS A 94 -11.56 4.24 -3.39
C LYS A 94 -12.78 3.75 -4.19
N PRO A 95 -12.99 4.13 -5.46
CA PRO A 95 -14.18 3.70 -6.20
C PRO A 95 -14.15 2.23 -6.63
N LEU A 96 -12.99 1.56 -6.57
CA LEU A 96 -12.81 0.18 -7.04
C LEU A 96 -12.65 -0.84 -5.92
N ALA A 97 -12.27 -0.40 -4.72
CA ALA A 97 -12.09 -1.28 -3.57
C ALA A 97 -13.45 -1.65 -2.96
N LYS A 98 -13.75 -2.95 -2.93
CA LYS A 98 -14.87 -3.50 -2.15
C LYS A 98 -14.51 -3.61 -0.67
N GLN A 99 -13.28 -4.01 -0.37
CA GLN A 99 -12.80 -4.11 1.00
C GLN A 99 -11.32 -3.72 1.10
N VAL A 100 -10.95 -3.12 2.24
CA VAL A 100 -9.58 -2.76 2.58
C VAL A 100 -9.27 -3.24 4.00
N ARG A 101 -8.08 -3.80 4.19
CA ARG A 101 -7.49 -4.07 5.51
C ARG A 101 -6.09 -3.49 5.56
N VAL A 102 -5.77 -2.82 6.66
CA VAL A 102 -4.45 -2.20 6.88
C VAL A 102 -3.91 -2.70 8.20
N VAL A 103 -2.65 -3.11 8.22
CA VAL A 103 -1.94 -3.53 9.43
C VAL A 103 -0.57 -2.88 9.43
N ASP A 104 -0.26 -2.18 10.51
CA ASP A 104 1.06 -1.61 10.75
C ASP A 104 1.68 -2.27 11.97
N PHE A 105 2.97 -2.59 11.91
CA PHE A 105 3.69 -3.17 13.03
C PHE A 105 5.18 -2.86 12.95
N GLU A 106 5.86 -3.05 14.08
CA GLU A 106 7.31 -3.11 14.16
C GLU A 106 7.72 -4.57 14.30
N ASP A 107 8.76 -4.99 13.57
CA ASP A 107 9.23 -6.38 13.60
C ASP A 107 9.67 -6.79 15.02
N GLY A 108 9.15 -7.92 15.49
CA GLY A 108 9.46 -8.47 16.81
C GLY A 108 8.72 -7.83 18.00
N VAL A 109 7.72 -6.97 17.78
CA VAL A 109 6.89 -6.36 18.84
C VAL A 109 5.51 -7.03 18.89
N PHE A 110 5.09 -7.50 20.08
CA PHE A 110 3.85 -8.27 20.31
C PHE A 110 2.87 -7.58 21.26
#